data_AF-A0A6I9NMW5-F1
#
_entry.id   AF-A0A6I9NMW5-F1
#
_cell.length_a   1.000
_cell.length_b   1.000
_cell.length_c   1.000
_cell.angle_alpha   90.00
_cell.angle_beta   90.00
_cell.angle_gamma   90.00
#
_symmetry.space_group_name_H-M   'P 1'
#
loop_
_entity.id
_entity.type
_entity.pdbx_description
1 polymer ?
#
loop_
_entity_poly.entity_id
_entity_poly.type
_entity_poly.pdbx_seq_one_letter_code
_entity_poly.pdbx_strand_id
1 'polypeptide(L)'
;MSLKQGIGSVVYLKKRIPKNEKYQHVKTRLDTGCSLSKYMERLEDIKKNYRYQNNEIFKRLKVTTFAQLILQVASVSDLNESEIDGESHCPEGK
;
A
#
# COMPACT_ATOMS: atom_id res chain seq x y z
N MET A 1 11.26 -56.43 35.31
CA MET A 1 11.06 -55.51 34.18
C MET A 1 9.80 -55.95 33.44
N SER A 2 8.72 -55.15 33.46
CA SER A 2 7.41 -55.57 32.94
C SER A 2 7.37 -55.56 31.41
N LEU A 3 7.02 -56.71 30.81
CA LEU A 3 6.95 -56.98 29.36
C LEU A 3 5.84 -56.21 28.60
N LYS A 4 5.12 -55.30 29.27
CA LYS A 4 3.98 -54.56 28.71
C LYS A 4 4.35 -53.19 28.13
N GLN A 5 5.61 -52.79 28.20
CA GLN A 5 6.08 -51.46 27.78
C GLN A 5 6.89 -51.55 26.48
N GLY A 6 6.19 -51.81 25.37
CA GLY A 6 6.76 -51.69 24.03
C GLY A 6 6.88 -50.25 23.58
N ILE A 7 7.90 -49.95 22.76
CA ILE A 7 8.06 -48.67 22.06
C ILE A 7 6.80 -48.40 21.25
N GLY A 8 6.18 -47.23 21.42
CA GLY A 8 4.94 -46.86 20.70
C GLY A 8 3.63 -47.19 21.40
N SER A 9 3.63 -47.55 22.69
CA SER A 9 2.36 -47.71 23.44
C SER A 9 1.51 -46.42 23.40
N VAL A 10 0.23 -46.60 23.05
CA VAL A 10 -0.78 -45.52 22.89
C VAL A 10 -0.90 -44.63 24.12
N VAL A 11 -0.64 -45.19 25.31
CA VAL A 11 -0.65 -44.46 26.59
C VAL A 11 0.43 -43.37 26.62
N TYR A 12 1.61 -43.63 26.04
CA TYR A 12 2.71 -42.65 25.99
C TYR A 12 2.52 -41.63 24.88
N LEU A 13 1.95 -42.02 23.75
CA LEU A 13 1.66 -41.10 22.64
C LEU A 13 0.60 -40.06 23.01
N LYS A 14 -0.35 -40.43 23.87
CA LYS A 14 -1.38 -39.51 24.38
C LYS A 14 -0.91 -38.71 25.62
N LYS A 15 0.26 -39.01 26.17
CA LYS A 15 0.78 -38.32 27.36
C LYS A 15 1.18 -36.90 26.99
N ARG A 16 0.60 -35.91 27.66
CA ARG A 16 0.97 -34.50 27.48
C ARG A 16 2.42 -34.30 27.92
N ILE A 17 3.24 -33.73 27.02
CA ILE A 17 4.64 -33.40 27.33
C ILE A 17 4.65 -32.21 28.30
N PRO A 18 5.32 -32.33 29.47
CA PRO A 18 5.44 -31.22 30.40
C PRO A 18 6.23 -30.07 29.75
N LYS A 19 5.75 -28.85 29.92
CA LYS A 19 6.44 -27.66 29.42
C LYS A 19 7.54 -27.27 30.40
N ASN A 20 8.75 -27.03 29.90
CA ASN A 20 9.86 -26.55 30.71
C ASN A 20 9.63 -25.08 31.10
N GLU A 21 9.65 -24.78 32.41
CA GLU A 21 9.48 -23.42 32.96
C GLU A 21 10.49 -22.43 32.39
N LYS A 22 11.75 -22.87 32.19
CA LYS A 22 12.82 -22.05 31.57
C LYS A 22 12.41 -21.49 30.21
N TYR A 23 11.58 -22.20 29.45
CA TYR A 23 11.16 -21.83 28.10
C TYR A 23 9.66 -21.54 27.98
N GLN A 24 8.95 -21.35 29.10
CA GLN A 24 7.50 -21.12 29.08
C GLN A 24 7.12 -19.83 28.33
N HIS A 25 8.02 -18.85 28.31
CA HIS A 25 7.85 -17.58 27.59
C HIS A 25 8.13 -17.70 26.08
N VAL A 26 8.76 -18.79 25.63
CA VAL A 26 9.05 -19.03 24.22
C VAL A 26 7.79 -19.59 23.56
N LYS A 27 7.05 -18.71 22.89
CA LYS A 27 5.92 -19.12 22.05
C LYS A 27 6.46 -19.81 20.79
N THR A 28 5.76 -20.84 20.32
CA THR A 28 6.02 -21.36 18.98
C THR A 28 5.80 -20.22 17.99
N ARG A 29 6.80 -19.90 17.17
CA ARG A 29 6.60 -19.13 15.94
C ARG A 29 5.74 -20.00 15.03
N LEU A 30 4.42 -19.97 15.26
CA LEU A 30 3.46 -20.43 14.29
C LEU A 30 3.64 -19.49 13.10
N ASP A 31 4.19 -20.01 12.01
CA ASP A 31 4.11 -19.33 10.73
C ASP A 31 2.63 -19.29 10.37
N THR A 32 1.97 -18.20 10.73
CA THR A 32 0.55 -17.96 10.44
C THR A 32 0.30 -17.72 8.95
N GLY A 33 1.34 -17.80 8.11
CA GLY A 33 1.28 -17.49 6.69
C GLY A 33 1.08 -16.00 6.43
N CYS A 34 1.09 -15.13 7.45
CA CYS A 34 0.78 -13.71 7.31
C CYS A 34 1.70 -12.99 6.32
N SER A 35 2.99 -13.35 6.27
CA SER A 35 3.93 -12.81 5.28
C SER A 35 3.58 -13.23 3.86
N LEU A 36 3.22 -14.50 3.67
CA LEU A 36 2.83 -15.07 2.37
C LEU A 36 1.49 -14.51 1.89
N SER A 37 0.49 -14.40 2.78
CA SER A 37 -0.82 -13.80 2.46
C SER A 37 -0.68 -12.33 2.04
N LYS A 38 0.11 -11.53 2.79
CA LYS A 38 0.40 -10.13 2.41
C LYS A 38 1.14 -10.00 1.09
N TYR A 39 2.03 -10.95 0.79
CA TYR A 39 2.75 -10.96 -0.48
C TYR A 39 1.81 -11.27 -1.65
N MET A 40 0.92 -12.25 -1.50
CA MET A 40 -0.09 -12.59 -2.52
C MET A 40 -1.08 -11.44 -2.75
N GLU A 41 -1.58 -10.81 -1.69
CA GLU A 41 -2.45 -9.63 -1.76
C GLU A 41 -1.81 -8.49 -2.57
N ARG A 42 -0.52 -8.22 -2.32
CA ARG A 42 0.23 -7.20 -3.07
C ARG A 42 0.34 -7.53 -4.57
N LEU A 43 0.53 -8.79 -4.92
CA LEU A 43 0.58 -9.24 -6.32
C LEU A 43 -0.78 -9.08 -7.00
N GLU A 44 -1.87 -9.41 -6.30
CA GLU A 44 -3.24 -9.23 -6.80
C GLU A 44 -3.56 -7.75 -7.03
N ASP A 45 -3.16 -6.87 -6.11
CA ASP A 45 -3.33 -5.42 -6.23
C ASP A 45 -2.58 -4.85 -7.44
N ILE A 46 -1.32 -5.28 -7.65
CA ILE A 46 -0.54 -4.85 -8.81
C ILE A 46 -1.18 -5.33 -10.11
N LYS A 47 -1.70 -6.57 -10.14
CA LYS A 47 -2.38 -7.13 -11.31
C LYS A 47 -3.69 -6.42 -11.61
N LYS A 48 -4.50 -6.14 -10.58
CA LYS A 48 -5.82 -5.50 -10.69
C LYS A 48 -5.69 -4.02 -11.08
N ASN A 49 -4.73 -3.32 -10.48
CA ASN A 49 -4.51 -1.89 -10.66
C ASN A 49 -3.37 -1.60 -11.63
N TYR A 50 -2.99 -2.57 -12.48
CA TYR A 50 -1.90 -2.43 -13.46
C TYR A 50 -2.06 -1.19 -14.34
N ARG A 51 -3.31 -0.86 -14.64
CA ARG A 51 -3.65 0.31 -15.43
C ARG A 51 -3.46 1.56 -14.56
N TYR A 52 -4.21 1.76 -13.47
CA TYR A 52 -4.16 2.99 -12.65
C TYR A 52 -3.92 2.66 -11.18
N GLN A 53 -2.90 3.25 -10.55
CA GLN A 53 -2.72 3.21 -9.10
C GLN A 53 -3.28 4.48 -8.46
N ASN A 54 -3.78 4.34 -7.22
CA ASN A 54 -4.18 5.49 -6.41
C ASN A 54 -2.95 6.41 -6.25
N ASN A 55 -3.14 7.71 -6.51
CA ASN A 55 -2.12 8.77 -6.51
C ASN A 55 -1.25 8.88 -7.78
N GLU A 56 -1.57 8.18 -8.88
CA GLU A 56 -0.80 8.25 -10.14
C GLU A 56 -1.62 8.76 -11.34
N ILE A 57 -2.24 9.93 -11.19
CA ILE A 57 -3.11 10.55 -12.22
C ILE A 57 -2.33 10.85 -13.51
N PHE A 58 -1.07 11.28 -13.39
CA PHE A 58 -0.26 11.74 -14.53
C PHE A 58 0.58 10.65 -15.20
N LYS A 59 0.65 9.42 -14.67
CA LYS A 59 1.53 8.37 -15.25
C LYS A 59 1.18 7.99 -16.69
N ARG A 60 -0.01 8.32 -17.16
CA ARG A 60 -0.46 8.08 -18.54
C ARG A 60 -0.55 9.33 -19.41
N LEU A 61 -0.26 10.48 -18.84
CA LEU A 61 -0.22 11.71 -19.61
C LEU A 61 1.07 11.70 -20.43
N LYS A 62 0.96 11.82 -21.76
CA LYS A 62 2.17 12.02 -22.57
C LYS A 62 2.83 13.31 -22.10
N VAL A 63 4.16 13.31 -21.96
CA VAL A 63 4.94 14.50 -21.57
C VAL A 63 4.61 15.68 -22.49
N THR A 64 4.35 15.42 -23.77
CA THR A 64 3.91 16.41 -24.74
C THR A 64 2.57 17.05 -24.38
N THR A 65 1.59 16.25 -23.97
CA THR A 65 0.26 16.73 -23.55
C THR A 65 0.34 17.50 -22.24
N PHE A 66 1.22 17.09 -21.33
CA PHE A 66 1.48 17.83 -20.10
C PHE A 66 2.03 19.23 -20.38
N ALA A 67 3.05 19.32 -21.25
CA ALA A 67 3.64 20.60 -21.65
C ALA A 67 2.59 21.50 -22.33
N GLN A 68 1.75 20.93 -23.19
CA GLN A 68 0.65 21.66 -23.83
C GLN A 68 -0.34 22.23 -22.82
N LEU A 69 -0.74 21.44 -21.81
CA LEU A 69 -1.65 21.90 -20.76
C LEU A 69 -1.03 23.04 -19.93
N ILE A 70 0.25 22.94 -19.57
CA ILE A 70 0.95 24.01 -18.83
C ILE A 70 0.94 25.30 -19.67
N LEU A 71 1.30 25.21 -20.94
CA LEU A 71 1.37 26.37 -21.83
C LEU A 71 -0.01 27.01 -22.06
N GLN A 72 -1.06 26.18 -22.21
CA GLN A 72 -2.44 26.65 -22.33
C GLN A 72 -2.92 27.36 -21.08
N VAL A 73 -2.67 26.80 -19.89
CA VAL A 73 -3.07 27.42 -18.62
C VAL A 73 -2.35 28.74 -18.42
N ALA A 74 -1.04 28.81 -18.67
CA ALA A 74 -0.28 30.06 -18.60
C ALA A 74 -0.87 31.14 -19.52
N SER A 75 -1.20 30.78 -20.75
CA SER A 75 -1.80 31.72 -21.72
C SER A 75 -3.16 32.25 -21.23
N VAL A 76 -4.00 31.40 -20.62
CA VAL A 76 -5.29 31.82 -20.05
C VAL A 76 -5.09 32.69 -18.82
N SER A 77 -4.13 32.37 -17.96
CA SER A 77 -3.79 33.20 -16.78
C SER A 77 -3.33 34.59 -17.19
N ASP A 78 -2.43 34.70 -18.17
CA ASP A 78 -1.92 36.00 -18.64
C ASP A 78 -3.05 36.87 -19.24
N LEU A 79 -3.98 36.26 -19.98
CA LEU A 79 -5.16 36.95 -20.51
C LEU A 79 -6.07 37.45 -19.39
N ASN A 80 -6.33 36.61 -18.39
CA ASN A 80 -7.20 36.95 -17.28
C ASN A 80 -6.63 38.09 -16.42
N GLU A 81 -5.31 38.11 -16.20
CA GLU A 81 -4.62 39.23 -15.51
C GLU A 81 -4.70 40.53 -16.33
N SER A 82 -4.58 40.46 -17.66
CA SER A 82 -4.68 41.63 -18.52
C SER A 82 -6.10 42.22 -18.61
N GLU A 83 -7.14 41.40 -18.42
CA GLU A 83 -8.53 41.88 -18.34
C GLU A 83 -8.84 42.55 -16.98
N ILE A 84 -8.18 42.12 -15.90
CA ILE A 84 -8.35 42.70 -14.56
C ILE A 84 -7.68 44.09 -14.44
N ASP A 85 -6.53 44.30 -15.08
CA ASP A 85 -5.83 45.60 -15.10
C ASP A 85 -6.48 46.63 -16.06
N GLY A 86 -7.39 46.20 -16.94
CA GLY A 86 -8.08 47.05 -17.91
C GLY A 86 -9.28 47.84 -17.38
N GLU A 87 -9.83 47.49 -16.23
CA GLU A 87 -11.07 48.08 -15.70
C GLU A 87 -10.83 49.16 -14.62
N SER A 88 -9.56 49.50 -14.35
CA SER A 88 -9.16 50.48 -13.33
C SER A 88 -8.54 51.75 -13.92
N HIS A 89 -9.24 52.47 -14.80
CA HIS A 89 -8.87 53.87 -15.07
C HIS A 89 -10.10 54.75 -15.32
N CYS A 90 -10.72 55.23 -14.24
CA CYS A 90 -11.67 56.33 -14.29
C CYS A 90 -10.86 57.65 -14.30
N PRO A 91 -10.88 58.50 -15.34
CA PRO A 91 -10.22 59.79 -15.28
C PRO A 91 -11.14 60.76 -14.54
N GLU A 92 -10.81 61.07 -13.28
CA GLU A 92 -11.35 62.26 -12.63
C GLU A 92 -10.76 63.50 -13.33
N GLY A 93 -11.62 64.22 -14.04
CA GLY A 93 -11.25 65.41 -14.80
C GLY A 93 -12.28 66.53 -14.64
N LYS A 94 -12.08 67.33 -13.58
CA LYS A 94 -12.42 68.76 -13.37
C LYS A 94 -13.83 69.28 -13.70
#